data_AF-A0A151BPU0-F1
#
_entry.id   AF-A0A151BPU0-F1
#
_cell.length_a   1.000
_cell.length_b   1.000
_cell.length_c   1.000
_cell.angle_alpha   90.00
_cell.angle_beta   90.00
_cell.angle_gamma   90.00
#
_symmetry.space_group_name_H-M   'P 1'
#
loop_
_entity.id
_entity.type
_entity.pdbx_description
1 polymer ?
#
loop_
_entity_poly.entity_id
_entity_poly.type
_entity_poly.pdbx_seq_one_letter_code
_entity_poly.pdbx_strand_id
1 'polypeptide(L)'
;MRREKLDTGKISVNLNAWRIVEKVCENPESYGATVKETRLGARVIDFGVEAEGGLLAGKVVTEICLGGLGKVEITYGEYGGLILPSVSVYTDKPAIATLGSQFAGWRIKVGNYSAIGSGPARALASKPKSIYKEISYRDEADVAVMVLETSKEPPEGVIEYISEKCGVEPSRLSVVVVPTTSVAGFVQVSGRVVETGIHRLARLGFDPKAFIDAFGLAPVMPVHPDAVEAMGRMNDAILYGGATYYTVAYDDDEALERLTARAVSSASKEYGRPFIEIFKEAGLDFYKVDPDLFAPASIVINNVKTGRTFTAGAVNPQMLKKSIGL
;
A
#
# COMPACT_ATOMS: atom_id res chain seq x y z
N MET A 1 -4.38 -24.32 -19.58
CA MET A 1 -5.56 -24.48 -18.70
C MET A 1 -6.48 -23.29 -18.90
N ARG A 2 -7.61 -23.47 -19.61
CA ARG A 2 -8.65 -22.43 -19.72
C ARG A 2 -9.48 -22.46 -18.44
N ARG A 3 -9.37 -21.45 -17.59
CA ARG A 3 -10.36 -21.22 -16.54
C ARG A 3 -11.62 -20.70 -17.23
N GLU A 4 -12.66 -21.54 -17.28
CA GLU A 4 -14.03 -21.09 -17.53
C GLU A 4 -14.36 -19.98 -16.53
N LYS A 5 -15.10 -18.97 -16.99
CA LYS A 5 -15.58 -17.86 -16.16
C LYS A 5 -16.51 -18.43 -15.08
N LEU A 6 -15.94 -18.79 -13.93
CA LEU A 6 -16.67 -18.91 -12.69
C LEU A 6 -17.30 -17.54 -12.42
N ASP A 7 -18.63 -17.53 -12.41
CA ASP A 7 -19.42 -16.41 -11.88
C ASP A 7 -19.18 -16.36 -10.37
N THR A 8 -18.09 -15.69 -9.99
CA THR A 8 -17.80 -15.36 -8.60
C THR A 8 -18.72 -14.21 -8.25
N GLY A 9 -19.63 -14.40 -7.27
CA GLY A 9 -20.33 -13.29 -6.66
C GLY A 9 -19.36 -12.11 -6.43
N LYS A 10 -19.78 -10.91 -6.83
CA LYS A 10 -18.90 -9.75 -6.98
C LYS A 10 -18.04 -9.57 -5.72
N ILE A 11 -16.72 -9.70 -5.86
CA ILE A 11 -15.78 -9.56 -4.74
C ILE A 11 -15.94 -8.16 -4.14
N SER A 12 -16.06 -8.06 -2.82
CA SER A 12 -16.14 -6.78 -2.10
C SER A 12 -14.95 -6.59 -1.17
N VAL A 13 -14.16 -5.54 -1.42
CA VAL A 13 -13.01 -5.18 -0.57
C VAL A 13 -13.47 -4.57 0.75
N ASN A 14 -14.60 -3.87 0.77
CA ASN A 14 -15.14 -3.27 1.99
C ASN A 14 -15.68 -4.35 2.92
N LEU A 15 -16.50 -5.30 2.44
CA LEU A 15 -17.02 -6.37 3.29
C LEU A 15 -15.90 -7.27 3.86
N ASN A 16 -14.87 -7.55 3.07
CA ASN A 16 -13.74 -8.35 3.51
C ASN A 16 -12.89 -7.63 4.58
N ALA A 17 -12.53 -6.35 4.34
CA ALA A 17 -11.80 -5.57 5.33
C ALA A 17 -12.65 -5.29 6.59
N TRP A 18 -13.96 -5.12 6.44
CA TRP A 18 -14.88 -4.94 7.57
C TRP A 18 -14.81 -6.12 8.53
N ARG A 19 -14.72 -7.36 8.03
CA ARG A 19 -14.53 -8.55 8.88
C ARG A 19 -13.20 -8.54 9.64
N ILE A 20 -12.15 -7.94 9.08
CA ILE A 20 -10.87 -7.76 9.79
C ILE A 20 -11.05 -6.72 10.89
N VAL A 21 -11.69 -5.59 10.55
CA VAL A 21 -12.01 -4.52 11.49
C VAL A 21 -12.86 -5.01 12.66
N GLU A 22 -13.91 -5.81 12.43
CA GLU A 22 -14.74 -6.37 13.52
C GLU A 22 -13.90 -7.16 14.52
N LYS A 23 -12.98 -8.02 14.05
CA LYS A 23 -12.06 -8.76 14.94
C LYS A 23 -11.17 -7.83 15.76
N VAL A 24 -10.69 -6.74 15.17
CA VAL A 24 -9.93 -5.72 15.89
C VAL A 24 -10.79 -5.05 16.94
N CYS A 25 -12.03 -4.69 16.62
CA CYS A 25 -12.96 -4.06 17.56
C CYS A 25 -13.37 -5.00 18.70
N GLU A 26 -13.44 -6.31 18.48
CA GLU A 26 -13.72 -7.31 19.52
C GLU A 26 -12.60 -7.41 20.57
N ASN A 27 -11.34 -7.22 20.18
CA ASN A 27 -10.20 -7.34 21.09
C ASN A 27 -9.04 -6.36 20.73
N PRO A 28 -9.24 -5.05 20.86
CA PRO A 28 -8.31 -4.05 20.32
C PRO A 28 -6.92 -4.10 20.95
N GLU A 29 -6.83 -4.40 22.26
CA GLU A 29 -5.55 -4.53 22.98
C GLU A 29 -4.66 -5.63 22.37
N SER A 30 -5.24 -6.77 21.96
CA SER A 30 -4.48 -7.86 21.33
C SER A 30 -3.87 -7.50 19.97
N TYR A 31 -4.39 -6.46 19.33
CA TYR A 31 -3.90 -5.92 18.07
C TYR A 31 -3.03 -4.68 18.24
N GLY A 32 -2.75 -4.26 19.48
CA GLY A 32 -2.03 -3.01 19.77
C GLY A 32 -2.82 -1.76 19.33
N ALA A 33 -4.15 -1.84 19.32
CA ALA A 33 -5.04 -0.80 18.85
C ALA A 33 -5.88 -0.20 19.99
N THR A 34 -6.41 1.01 19.76
CA THR A 34 -7.54 1.53 20.51
C THR A 34 -8.72 1.79 19.58
N VAL A 35 -9.95 1.72 20.09
CA VAL A 35 -11.17 1.92 19.31
C VAL A 35 -12.06 2.92 20.02
N LYS A 36 -12.57 3.87 19.25
CA LYS A 36 -13.49 4.90 19.73
C LYS A 36 -14.66 5.03 18.76
N GLU A 37 -15.86 5.11 19.30
CA GLU A 37 -17.05 5.50 18.53
C GLU A 37 -17.21 7.02 18.56
N THR A 38 -17.42 7.61 17.40
CA THR A 38 -17.69 9.05 17.24
C THR A 38 -19.15 9.35 17.55
N ARG A 39 -19.52 10.64 17.72
CA ARG A 39 -20.93 11.02 17.92
C ARG A 39 -21.85 10.68 16.75
N LEU A 40 -21.26 10.50 15.55
CA LEU A 40 -21.97 10.09 14.34
C LEU A 40 -22.10 8.56 14.21
N GLY A 41 -21.57 7.80 15.18
CA GLY A 41 -21.58 6.33 15.19
C GLY A 41 -20.44 5.69 14.38
N ALA A 42 -19.63 6.46 13.66
CA ALA A 42 -18.45 5.92 12.98
C ALA A 42 -17.42 5.43 14.00
N ARG A 43 -16.67 4.38 13.65
CA ARG A 43 -15.56 3.87 14.45
C ARG A 43 -14.24 4.47 14.00
N VAL A 44 -13.47 5.03 14.92
CA VAL A 44 -12.07 5.41 14.71
C VAL A 44 -11.19 4.39 15.41
N ILE A 45 -10.29 3.77 14.66
CA ILE A 45 -9.41 2.69 15.11
C ILE A 45 -7.99 3.21 15.00
N ASP A 46 -7.35 3.40 16.14
CA ASP A 46 -6.01 3.95 16.22
C ASP A 46 -4.96 2.85 16.40
N PHE A 47 -3.95 2.86 15.53
CA PHE A 47 -2.82 1.93 15.53
C PHE A 47 -1.46 2.62 15.76
N GLY A 48 -1.43 3.86 16.25
CA GLY A 48 -0.14 4.47 16.61
C GLY A 48 -0.14 5.95 16.97
N VAL A 49 -1.30 6.62 17.04
CA VAL A 49 -1.42 8.01 17.52
C VAL A 49 -1.26 8.02 19.04
N GLU A 50 -2.16 7.35 19.73
CA GLU A 50 -2.15 7.11 21.17
C GLU A 50 -1.98 5.61 21.49
N ALA A 51 -2.43 4.73 20.59
CA ALA A 51 -2.25 3.29 20.71
C ALA A 51 -0.78 2.86 20.57
N GLU A 52 -0.40 1.74 21.19
CA GLU A 52 0.98 1.21 21.13
C GLU A 52 1.41 0.84 19.70
N GLY A 53 0.48 0.32 18.88
CA GLY A 53 0.76 -0.14 17.54
C GLY A 53 1.70 -1.35 17.52
N GLY A 54 2.72 -1.31 16.66
CA GLY A 54 3.73 -2.37 16.53
C GLY A 54 3.69 -3.14 15.21
N LEU A 55 4.45 -4.24 15.15
CA LEU A 55 4.60 -5.04 13.92
C LEU A 55 3.30 -5.76 13.53
N LEU A 56 2.62 -6.36 14.51
CA LEU A 56 1.35 -7.08 14.28
C LEU A 56 0.21 -6.10 13.96
N ALA A 57 0.16 -4.95 14.61
CA ALA A 57 -0.71 -3.83 14.25
C ALA A 57 -0.53 -3.45 12.77
N GLY A 58 0.72 -3.20 12.36
CA GLY A 58 1.06 -2.88 10.98
C GLY A 58 0.66 -3.97 9.98
N LYS A 59 0.83 -5.25 10.33
CA LYS A 59 0.35 -6.39 9.52
C LYS A 59 -1.16 -6.26 9.26
N VAL A 60 -1.95 -6.04 10.31
CA VAL A 60 -3.41 -5.93 10.22
C VAL A 60 -3.83 -4.70 9.40
N VAL A 61 -3.20 -3.54 9.63
CA VAL A 61 -3.44 -2.32 8.83
C VAL A 61 -3.16 -2.57 7.35
N THR A 62 -2.09 -3.31 7.03
CA THR A 62 -1.73 -3.65 5.65
C THR A 62 -2.78 -4.57 5.00
N GLU A 63 -3.27 -5.59 5.72
CA GLU A 63 -4.33 -6.49 5.24
C GLU A 63 -5.66 -5.74 5.02
N ILE A 64 -5.98 -4.77 5.89
CA ILE A 64 -7.11 -3.86 5.70
C ILE A 64 -6.93 -3.01 4.43
N CYS A 65 -5.74 -2.42 4.23
CA CYS A 65 -5.42 -1.67 3.02
C CYS A 65 -5.60 -2.53 1.76
N LEU A 66 -5.20 -3.81 1.80
CA LEU A 66 -5.38 -4.78 0.71
C LEU A 66 -6.84 -5.25 0.52
N GLY A 67 -7.78 -4.74 1.32
CA GLY A 67 -9.20 -5.09 1.23
C GLY A 67 -9.50 -6.53 1.63
N GLY A 68 -8.67 -7.12 2.49
CA GLY A 68 -8.76 -8.53 2.85
C GLY A 68 -8.54 -9.51 1.69
N LEU A 69 -7.98 -9.05 0.57
CA LEU A 69 -7.63 -9.86 -0.60
C LEU A 69 -6.14 -10.15 -0.71
N GLY A 70 -5.36 -9.72 0.28
CA GLY A 70 -3.95 -10.03 0.40
C GLY A 70 -3.62 -10.50 1.81
N LYS A 71 -2.54 -11.26 1.91
CA LYS A 71 -1.98 -11.79 3.15
C LYS A 71 -0.66 -11.10 3.42
N VAL A 72 -0.39 -10.86 4.68
CA VAL A 72 0.83 -10.17 5.12
C VAL A 72 1.50 -11.00 6.20
N GLU A 73 2.78 -11.31 6.05
CA GLU A 73 3.55 -12.00 7.08
C GLU A 73 4.78 -11.20 7.47
N ILE A 74 5.05 -11.14 8.78
CA ILE A 74 6.25 -10.53 9.32
C ILE A 74 7.31 -11.62 9.43
N THR A 75 8.46 -11.35 8.82
CA THR A 75 9.66 -12.19 8.86
C THR A 75 10.88 -11.30 9.14
N TYR A 76 12.08 -11.80 8.87
CA TYR A 76 13.29 -10.99 8.83
C TYR A 76 13.98 -11.14 7.46
N GLY A 77 14.84 -10.17 7.15
CA GLY A 77 15.71 -10.19 5.99
C GLY A 77 17.11 -9.73 6.37
N GLU A 78 18.11 -10.21 5.63
CA GLU A 78 19.50 -9.78 5.79
C GLU A 78 19.86 -8.78 4.67
N TYR A 79 20.21 -7.57 5.06
CA TYR A 79 20.52 -6.45 4.18
C TYR A 79 21.96 -6.00 4.43
N GLY A 80 22.90 -6.67 3.76
CA GLY A 80 24.33 -6.31 3.82
C GLY A 80 24.89 -6.39 5.24
N GLY A 81 24.52 -7.42 6.01
CA GLY A 81 24.91 -7.59 7.42
C GLY A 81 23.99 -6.91 8.44
N LEU A 82 22.94 -6.20 8.00
CA LEU A 82 21.84 -5.78 8.88
C LEU A 82 20.74 -6.83 8.88
N ILE A 83 20.33 -7.29 10.05
CA ILE A 83 19.11 -8.09 10.19
C ILE A 83 17.97 -7.14 10.53
N LEU A 84 17.00 -7.03 9.63
CA LEU A 84 15.83 -6.17 9.81
C LEU A 84 14.55 -7.00 9.79
N PRO A 85 13.50 -6.63 10.56
CA PRO A 85 12.15 -7.13 10.31
C PRO A 85 11.79 -6.85 8.85
N SER A 86 11.02 -7.73 8.23
CA SER A 86 10.60 -7.61 6.84
C SER A 86 9.16 -8.03 6.69
N VAL A 87 8.47 -7.42 5.73
CA VAL A 87 7.08 -7.72 5.42
C VAL A 87 7.05 -8.48 4.11
N SER A 88 6.47 -9.66 4.12
CA SER A 88 6.09 -10.37 2.91
C SER A 88 4.60 -10.18 2.63
N VAL A 89 4.26 -9.89 1.38
CA VAL A 89 2.89 -9.60 0.94
C VAL A 89 2.58 -10.45 -0.28
N TYR A 90 1.43 -11.11 -0.29
CA TYR A 90 0.99 -11.90 -1.43
C TYR A 90 -0.52 -11.84 -1.65
N THR A 91 -0.94 -11.92 -2.91
CA THR A 91 -2.34 -11.82 -3.32
C THR A 91 -2.59 -12.50 -4.67
N ASP A 92 -3.73 -13.18 -4.78
CA ASP A 92 -4.27 -13.74 -6.03
C ASP A 92 -5.27 -12.79 -6.72
N LYS A 93 -5.37 -11.55 -6.25
CA LYS A 93 -6.19 -10.48 -6.83
C LYS A 93 -5.40 -9.17 -6.99
N PRO A 94 -4.25 -9.17 -7.68
CA PRO A 94 -3.26 -8.11 -7.53
C PRO A 94 -3.80 -6.72 -7.88
N ALA A 95 -4.51 -6.57 -9.01
CA ALA A 95 -5.07 -5.28 -9.43
C ALA A 95 -6.12 -4.71 -8.46
N ILE A 96 -6.99 -5.57 -7.92
CA ILE A 96 -8.07 -5.14 -7.00
C ILE A 96 -7.48 -4.83 -5.63
N ALA A 97 -6.66 -5.73 -5.07
CA ALA A 97 -6.07 -5.58 -3.75
C ALA A 97 -5.15 -4.36 -3.68
N THR A 98 -4.32 -4.14 -4.72
CA THR A 98 -3.37 -3.04 -4.74
C THR A 98 -4.01 -1.74 -5.25
N LEU A 99 -4.28 -1.61 -6.54
CA LEU A 99 -4.79 -0.36 -7.12
C LEU A 99 -6.21 -0.02 -6.67
N GLY A 100 -7.08 -1.03 -6.59
CA GLY A 100 -8.49 -0.87 -6.22
C GLY A 100 -8.71 -0.55 -4.74
N SER A 101 -7.78 -0.96 -3.86
CA SER A 101 -7.90 -0.78 -2.41
C SER A 101 -6.65 -0.11 -1.82
N GLN A 102 -5.50 -0.79 -1.76
CA GLN A 102 -4.31 -0.33 -1.03
C GLN A 102 -3.78 1.03 -1.47
N PHE A 103 -3.78 1.33 -2.77
CA PHE A 103 -3.19 2.55 -3.34
C PHE A 103 -3.64 3.82 -2.61
N ALA A 104 -2.68 4.67 -2.27
CA ALA A 104 -2.88 5.90 -1.51
C ALA A 104 -3.42 7.05 -2.39
N GLY A 105 -4.54 6.79 -3.06
CA GLY A 105 -5.06 7.63 -4.15
C GLY A 105 -6.11 8.66 -3.78
N TRP A 106 -6.49 8.78 -2.50
CA TRP A 106 -7.53 9.71 -2.07
C TRP A 106 -6.99 10.73 -1.07
N ARG A 107 -6.66 11.93 -1.56
CA ARG A 107 -6.34 13.06 -0.69
C ARG A 107 -7.60 13.56 0.03
N ILE A 108 -7.66 13.41 1.34
CA ILE A 108 -8.73 13.95 2.20
C ILE A 108 -8.31 15.35 2.64
N LYS A 109 -9.14 16.35 2.33
CA LYS A 109 -8.92 17.75 2.76
C LYS A 109 -10.26 18.37 3.15
N VAL A 110 -10.47 18.57 4.44
CA VAL A 110 -11.69 19.16 5.01
C VAL A 110 -11.29 20.17 6.08
N GLY A 111 -11.60 21.45 5.86
CA GLY A 111 -11.10 22.54 6.70
C GLY A 111 -9.57 22.52 6.81
N ASN A 112 -9.06 22.45 8.04
CA ASN A 112 -7.63 22.37 8.34
C ASN A 112 -7.09 20.93 8.43
N TYR A 113 -7.95 19.92 8.27
CA TYR A 113 -7.54 18.51 8.29
C TYR A 113 -7.08 18.08 6.90
N SER A 114 -5.92 17.43 6.83
CA SER A 114 -5.39 16.83 5.60
C SER A 114 -4.75 15.48 5.93
N ALA A 115 -5.13 14.45 5.17
CA ALA A 115 -4.53 13.12 5.25
C ALA A 115 -4.55 12.45 3.88
N ILE A 116 -3.68 11.45 3.70
CA ILE A 116 -3.72 10.59 2.52
C ILE A 116 -4.53 9.34 2.88
N GLY A 117 -5.59 9.11 2.12
CA GLY A 117 -6.52 7.99 2.27
C GLY A 117 -6.16 6.83 1.35
N SER A 118 -6.12 5.65 1.96
CA SER A 118 -5.93 4.35 1.33
C SER A 118 -7.09 3.42 1.69
N GLY A 119 -7.13 2.25 1.05
CA GLY A 119 -8.00 1.16 1.45
C GLY A 119 -9.38 1.13 0.76
N PRO A 120 -10.24 0.21 1.20
CA PRO A 120 -11.44 -0.25 0.50
C PRO A 120 -12.47 0.84 0.18
N ALA A 121 -12.63 1.84 1.04
CA ALA A 121 -13.58 2.93 0.86
C ALA A 121 -13.39 3.67 -0.48
N ARG A 122 -12.16 3.70 -1.00
CA ARG A 122 -11.86 4.27 -2.32
C ARG A 122 -12.65 3.60 -3.44
N ALA A 123 -12.97 2.31 -3.32
CA ALA A 123 -13.69 1.54 -4.33
C ALA A 123 -15.19 1.83 -4.39
N LEU A 124 -15.76 2.39 -3.32
CA LEU A 124 -17.11 2.94 -3.31
C LEU A 124 -17.09 4.35 -3.93
N ALA A 125 -16.19 5.21 -3.42
CA ALA A 125 -16.06 6.61 -3.83
C ALA A 125 -15.43 6.82 -5.22
N SER A 126 -14.88 5.76 -5.82
CA SER A 126 -14.14 5.76 -7.08
C SER A 126 -12.99 6.79 -7.11
N LYS A 127 -12.07 6.71 -6.14
CA LYS A 127 -10.96 7.68 -5.97
C LYS A 127 -9.57 7.09 -6.25
N PRO A 128 -8.86 7.52 -7.31
CA PRO A 128 -9.32 8.30 -8.47
C PRO A 128 -10.13 7.43 -9.45
N LYS A 129 -11.06 8.04 -10.20
CA LYS A 129 -11.95 7.33 -11.14
C LYS A 129 -11.20 6.58 -12.25
N SER A 130 -10.03 7.09 -12.66
CA SER A 130 -9.21 6.50 -13.71
C SER A 130 -8.79 5.07 -13.37
N ILE A 131 -8.34 4.82 -12.13
CA ILE A 131 -7.93 3.50 -11.67
C ILE A 131 -9.08 2.50 -11.79
N TYR A 132 -10.27 2.84 -11.30
CA TYR A 132 -11.42 1.94 -11.33
C TYR A 132 -11.90 1.60 -12.75
N LYS A 133 -11.74 2.54 -13.69
CA LYS A 133 -11.95 2.27 -15.13
C LYS A 133 -10.89 1.30 -15.67
N GLU A 134 -9.63 1.53 -15.35
CA GLU A 134 -8.49 0.73 -15.80
C GLU A 134 -8.59 -0.73 -15.34
N ILE A 135 -8.80 -0.95 -14.03
CA ILE A 135 -8.93 -2.29 -13.46
C ILE A 135 -10.34 -2.90 -13.63
N SER A 136 -11.28 -2.14 -14.21
CA SER A 136 -12.67 -2.56 -14.44
C SER A 136 -13.37 -3.09 -13.18
N TYR A 137 -13.16 -2.41 -12.06
CA TYR A 137 -13.68 -2.80 -10.74
C TYR A 137 -14.42 -1.63 -10.09
N ARG A 138 -15.48 -1.95 -9.36
CA ARG A 138 -16.15 -1.06 -8.42
C ARG A 138 -16.76 -1.92 -7.33
N ASP A 139 -16.63 -1.49 -6.08
CA ASP A 139 -17.23 -2.20 -4.96
C ASP A 139 -18.71 -1.84 -4.79
N GLU A 140 -19.46 -2.75 -4.21
CA GLU A 140 -20.86 -2.59 -3.81
C GLU A 140 -21.00 -3.14 -2.40
N ALA A 141 -21.06 -2.24 -1.42
CA ALA A 141 -21.18 -2.55 -0.01
C ALA A 141 -21.94 -1.44 0.71
N ASP A 142 -22.58 -1.80 1.82
CA ASP A 142 -23.28 -0.90 2.74
C ASP A 142 -22.41 -0.51 3.95
N VAL A 143 -21.10 -0.77 3.86
CA VAL A 143 -20.06 -0.43 4.83
C VAL A 143 -18.85 0.14 4.12
N ALA A 144 -18.10 1.01 4.80
CA ALA A 144 -16.86 1.56 4.28
C ALA A 144 -15.72 1.39 5.29
N VAL A 145 -14.54 1.00 4.80
CA VAL A 145 -13.30 0.99 5.60
C VAL A 145 -12.27 1.90 4.94
N MET A 146 -11.83 2.92 5.68
CA MET A 146 -10.83 3.89 5.25
C MET A 146 -9.57 3.74 6.11
N VAL A 147 -8.40 3.87 5.50
CA VAL A 147 -7.12 3.99 6.22
C VAL A 147 -6.53 5.36 5.94
N LEU A 148 -6.28 6.14 6.99
CA LEU A 148 -5.68 7.46 6.92
C LEU A 148 -4.27 7.42 7.50
N GLU A 149 -3.29 7.83 6.70
CA GLU A 149 -1.95 8.10 7.22
C GLU A 149 -1.95 9.49 7.88
N THR A 150 -2.00 9.52 9.21
CA THR A 150 -2.24 10.74 10.00
C THR A 150 -1.80 10.53 11.46
N SER A 151 -1.36 11.61 12.09
CA SER A 151 -1.12 11.70 13.54
C SER A 151 -2.25 12.40 14.30
N LYS A 152 -3.37 12.65 13.64
CA LYS A 152 -4.51 13.38 14.20
C LYS A 152 -5.79 12.58 14.01
N GLU A 153 -6.64 12.59 15.04
CA GLU A 153 -7.98 12.04 14.96
C GLU A 153 -8.80 12.80 13.88
N PRO A 154 -9.53 12.10 13.00
CA PRO A 154 -10.38 12.75 12.00
C PRO A 154 -11.56 13.46 12.69
N PRO A 155 -11.78 14.77 12.45
CA PRO A 155 -12.94 15.47 12.97
C PRO A 155 -14.23 14.98 12.32
N GLU A 156 -15.39 15.27 12.93
CA GLU A 156 -16.71 14.84 12.43
C GLU A 156 -16.95 15.21 10.96
N GLY A 157 -16.57 16.42 10.53
CA GLY A 157 -16.70 16.81 9.12
C GLY A 157 -15.89 15.96 8.13
N VAL A 158 -14.81 15.30 8.57
CA VAL A 158 -14.07 14.32 7.75
C VAL A 158 -14.84 13.00 7.68
N ILE A 159 -15.45 12.56 8.79
CA ILE A 159 -16.29 11.37 8.85
C ILE A 159 -17.50 11.52 7.92
N GLU A 160 -18.22 12.65 8.00
CA GLU A 160 -19.34 12.97 7.11
C GLU A 160 -18.91 12.98 5.65
N TYR A 161 -17.81 13.65 5.34
CA TYR A 161 -17.27 13.72 3.98
C TYR A 161 -16.96 12.33 3.41
N ILE A 162 -16.28 11.46 4.18
CA ILE A 162 -15.94 10.11 3.70
C ILE A 162 -17.21 9.29 3.51
N SER A 163 -18.14 9.33 4.47
CA SER A 163 -19.41 8.60 4.44
C SER A 163 -20.26 8.99 3.23
N GLU A 164 -20.44 10.30 3.00
CA GLU A 164 -21.18 10.85 1.84
C GLU A 164 -20.55 10.40 0.51
N LYS A 165 -19.22 10.48 0.39
CA LYS A 165 -18.52 10.07 -0.84
C LYS A 165 -18.55 8.57 -1.07
N CYS A 166 -18.65 7.77 -0.02
CA CYS A 166 -18.80 6.32 -0.13
C CYS A 166 -20.26 5.88 -0.30
N GLY A 167 -21.24 6.76 -0.02
CA GLY A 167 -22.66 6.42 -0.08
C GLY A 167 -23.09 5.48 1.05
N VAL A 168 -22.50 5.61 2.24
CA VAL A 168 -22.85 4.83 3.44
C VAL A 168 -23.21 5.76 4.59
N GLU A 169 -23.99 5.24 5.55
CA GLU A 169 -24.25 5.94 6.80
C GLU A 169 -22.96 6.07 7.63
N PRO A 170 -22.76 7.15 8.40
CA PRO A 170 -21.57 7.29 9.25
C PRO A 170 -21.37 6.14 10.24
N SER A 171 -22.44 5.54 10.77
CA SER A 171 -22.37 4.36 11.64
C SER A 171 -21.88 3.08 10.94
N ARG A 172 -21.83 3.11 9.60
CA ARG A 172 -21.30 2.05 8.73
C ARG A 172 -19.91 2.39 8.18
N LEU A 173 -19.24 3.41 8.74
CA LEU A 173 -17.87 3.78 8.43
C LEU A 173 -16.92 3.39 9.57
N SER A 174 -15.82 2.73 9.21
CA SER A 174 -14.66 2.55 10.08
C SER A 174 -13.46 3.27 9.48
N VAL A 175 -12.79 4.10 10.29
CA VAL A 175 -11.60 4.87 9.91
C VAL A 175 -10.42 4.40 10.74
N VAL A 176 -9.47 3.75 10.08
CA VAL A 176 -8.18 3.36 10.64
C VAL A 176 -7.24 4.56 10.55
N VAL A 177 -6.59 4.93 11.65
CA VAL A 177 -5.55 5.97 11.67
C VAL A 177 -4.19 5.36 12.03
N VAL A 178 -3.17 5.75 11.27
CA VAL A 178 -1.80 5.25 11.46
C VAL A 178 -0.79 6.37 11.17
N PRO A 179 0.08 6.75 12.11
CA PRO A 179 1.05 7.82 11.86
C PRO A 179 2.28 7.34 11.07
N THR A 180 2.84 8.25 10.27
CA THR A 180 4.14 8.07 9.59
C THR A 180 5.30 7.85 10.58
N THR A 181 5.18 8.26 11.85
CA THR A 181 6.25 8.11 12.85
C THR A 181 6.07 6.87 13.75
N SER A 182 5.27 5.88 13.30
CA SER A 182 4.93 4.68 14.09
C SER A 182 5.46 3.40 13.44
N VAL A 183 5.70 2.35 14.24
CA VAL A 183 6.09 1.02 13.71
C VAL A 183 5.02 0.48 12.75
N ALA A 184 3.73 0.63 13.09
CA ALA A 184 2.64 0.21 12.22
C ALA A 184 2.64 0.97 10.88
N GLY A 185 2.99 2.26 10.90
CA GLY A 185 3.23 3.08 9.72
C GLY A 185 4.35 2.52 8.83
N PHE A 186 5.48 2.14 9.43
CA PHE A 186 6.61 1.58 8.66
C PHE A 186 6.25 0.25 8.03
N VAL A 187 5.53 -0.62 8.76
CA VAL A 187 5.06 -1.90 8.24
C VAL A 187 4.06 -1.69 7.09
N GLN A 188 3.08 -0.80 7.23
CA GLN A 188 2.09 -0.61 6.16
C GLN A 188 2.70 -0.03 4.90
N VAL A 189 3.67 0.89 5.01
CA VAL A 189 4.36 1.41 3.84
C VAL A 189 5.22 0.32 3.20
N SER A 190 6.04 -0.42 3.95
CA SER A 190 6.79 -1.56 3.39
C SER A 190 5.86 -2.60 2.76
N GLY A 191 4.67 -2.81 3.33
CA GLY A 191 3.62 -3.67 2.79
C GLY A 191 3.03 -3.22 1.44
N ARG A 192 3.39 -2.04 0.94
CA ARG A 192 3.01 -1.55 -0.40
C ARG A 192 3.97 -1.98 -1.50
N VAL A 193 5.02 -2.75 -1.19
CA VAL A 193 6.02 -3.17 -2.18
C VAL A 193 5.42 -3.77 -3.47
N VAL A 194 4.35 -4.57 -3.35
CA VAL A 194 3.60 -5.14 -4.48
C VAL A 194 2.79 -4.06 -5.23
N GLU A 195 2.13 -3.17 -4.50
CA GLU A 195 1.36 -2.05 -5.06
C GLU A 195 2.25 -1.09 -5.85
N THR A 196 3.43 -0.77 -5.33
CA THR A 196 4.38 0.13 -5.99
C THR A 196 4.83 -0.43 -7.34
N GLY A 197 5.16 -1.72 -7.44
CA GLY A 197 5.54 -2.34 -8.71
C GLY A 197 4.39 -2.46 -9.71
N ILE A 198 3.19 -2.84 -9.26
CA ILE A 198 2.00 -2.90 -10.12
C ILE A 198 1.63 -1.52 -10.64
N HIS A 199 1.59 -0.50 -9.76
CA HIS A 199 1.30 0.87 -10.15
C HIS A 199 2.36 1.42 -11.13
N ARG A 200 3.65 1.09 -10.93
CA ARG A 200 4.71 1.46 -11.86
C ARG A 200 4.52 0.82 -13.24
N LEU A 201 4.26 -0.48 -13.31
CA LEU A 201 4.01 -1.20 -14.56
C LEU A 201 2.77 -0.64 -15.28
N ALA A 202 1.69 -0.36 -14.54
CA ALA A 202 0.47 0.27 -15.06
C ALA A 202 0.76 1.62 -15.73
N ARG A 203 1.52 2.49 -15.04
CA ARG A 203 1.94 3.80 -15.59
C ARG A 203 2.81 3.69 -16.83
N LEU A 204 3.55 2.59 -16.98
CA LEU A 204 4.34 2.30 -18.18
C LEU A 204 3.52 1.71 -19.32
N GLY A 205 2.23 1.44 -19.11
CA GLY A 205 1.28 0.95 -20.11
C GLY A 205 0.98 -0.55 -20.02
N PHE A 206 1.42 -1.24 -18.97
CA PHE A 206 1.02 -2.63 -18.73
C PHE A 206 -0.44 -2.70 -18.25
N ASP A 207 -1.28 -3.57 -18.83
CA ASP A 207 -2.66 -3.74 -18.36
C ASP A 207 -2.67 -4.43 -16.98
N PRO A 208 -3.12 -3.76 -15.89
CA PRO A 208 -3.14 -4.37 -14.56
C PRO A 208 -4.00 -5.64 -14.47
N LYS A 209 -4.95 -5.84 -15.39
CA LYS A 209 -5.79 -7.05 -15.41
C LYS A 209 -5.02 -8.29 -15.87
N ALA A 210 -3.82 -8.12 -16.43
CA ALA A 210 -2.96 -9.23 -16.85
C ALA A 210 -2.21 -9.90 -15.69
N PHE A 211 -2.19 -9.29 -14.49
CA PHE A 211 -1.65 -9.93 -13.29
C PHE A 211 -2.56 -11.07 -12.80
N ILE A 212 -1.96 -12.23 -12.55
CA ILE A 212 -2.65 -13.42 -12.01
C ILE A 212 -2.48 -13.47 -10.50
N ASP A 213 -1.25 -13.40 -10.05
CA ASP A 213 -0.84 -13.40 -8.65
C ASP A 213 0.42 -12.55 -8.48
N ALA A 214 0.66 -12.14 -7.25
CA ALA A 214 1.79 -11.30 -6.90
C ALA A 214 2.31 -11.62 -5.51
N PHE A 215 3.62 -11.50 -5.36
CA PHE A 215 4.36 -11.59 -4.11
C PHE A 215 5.35 -10.43 -4.02
N GLY A 216 5.62 -9.95 -2.81
CA GLY A 216 6.68 -9.00 -2.56
C GLY A 216 7.22 -9.07 -1.14
N LEU A 217 8.45 -8.59 -0.97
CA LEU A 217 9.18 -8.55 0.28
C LEU A 217 9.85 -7.18 0.41
N ALA A 218 9.71 -6.51 1.55
CA ALA A 218 10.44 -5.28 1.85
C ALA A 218 10.84 -5.22 3.33
N PRO A 219 12.00 -4.62 3.67
CA PRO A 219 12.39 -4.40 5.05
C PRO A 219 11.43 -3.42 5.73
N VAL A 220 11.26 -3.55 7.04
CA VAL A 220 10.72 -2.51 7.91
C VAL A 220 11.91 -1.71 8.40
N MET A 221 12.09 -0.50 7.88
CA MET A 221 13.22 0.35 8.26
C MET A 221 13.09 0.83 9.71
N PRO A 222 14.21 1.14 10.40
CA PRO A 222 14.18 1.74 11.74
C PRO A 222 13.34 3.01 11.80
N VAL A 223 12.37 3.03 12.70
CA VAL A 223 11.44 4.16 12.90
C VAL A 223 12.20 5.44 13.27
N HIS A 224 11.71 6.59 12.81
CA HIS A 224 12.26 7.90 13.13
C HIS A 224 11.15 8.81 13.70
N PRO A 225 11.44 9.62 14.75
CA PRO A 225 10.43 10.50 15.36
C PRO A 225 10.11 11.74 14.52
N ASP A 226 11.05 12.23 13.71
CA ASP A 226 10.75 13.27 12.71
C ASP A 226 10.01 12.68 11.51
N ALA A 227 8.85 13.27 11.18
CA ALA A 227 7.96 12.75 10.14
C ALA A 227 8.56 12.82 8.73
N VAL A 228 9.44 13.79 8.45
CA VAL A 228 10.05 13.97 7.13
C VAL A 228 11.16 12.93 6.94
N GLU A 229 12.00 12.72 7.94
CA GLU A 229 12.98 11.63 7.97
C GLU A 229 12.31 10.25 7.95
N ALA A 230 11.20 10.06 8.68
CA ALA A 230 10.44 8.81 8.69
C ALA A 230 9.90 8.48 7.29
N MET A 231 9.29 9.47 6.62
CA MET A 231 8.84 9.35 5.23
C MET A 231 9.98 8.92 4.29
N GLY A 232 11.17 9.50 4.48
CA GLY A 232 12.39 9.11 3.76
C GLY A 232 12.70 7.62 3.89
N ARG A 233 12.83 7.15 5.14
CA ARG A 233 13.17 5.75 5.44
C ARG A 233 12.11 4.77 4.95
N MET A 234 10.83 5.12 5.09
CA MET A 234 9.72 4.30 4.59
C MET A 234 9.78 4.08 3.08
N ASN A 235 10.03 5.14 2.31
CA ASN A 235 10.16 5.03 0.85
C ASN A 235 11.43 4.25 0.50
N ASP A 236 12.56 4.55 1.14
CA ASP A 236 13.83 3.85 0.93
C ASP A 236 13.71 2.33 1.15
N ALA A 237 12.84 1.90 2.06
CA ALA A 237 12.52 0.49 2.28
C ALA A 237 12.08 -0.22 0.99
N ILE A 238 11.22 0.40 0.19
CA ILE A 238 10.74 -0.14 -1.09
C ILE A 238 11.76 0.12 -2.19
N LEU A 239 12.23 1.36 -2.32
CA LEU A 239 13.12 1.83 -3.38
C LEU A 239 14.42 1.05 -3.42
N TYR A 240 14.97 0.71 -2.26
CA TYR A 240 16.27 0.04 -2.15
C TYR A 240 16.18 -1.38 -1.56
N GLY A 241 15.10 -1.72 -0.85
CA GLY A 241 14.92 -3.03 -0.21
C GLY A 241 13.82 -3.90 -0.80
N GLY A 242 12.94 -3.34 -1.63
CA GLY A 242 11.76 -4.01 -2.14
C GLY A 242 12.07 -4.99 -3.26
N ALA A 243 11.73 -6.26 -3.06
CA ALA A 243 11.82 -7.30 -4.07
C ALA A 243 10.42 -7.84 -4.38
N THR A 244 10.10 -8.07 -5.65
CA THR A 244 8.76 -8.51 -6.07
C THR A 244 8.81 -9.63 -7.10
N TYR A 245 7.77 -10.43 -7.09
CA TYR A 245 7.51 -11.48 -8.06
C TYR A 245 6.07 -11.36 -8.55
N TYR A 246 5.89 -11.36 -9.86
CA TYR A 246 4.58 -11.29 -10.49
C TYR A 246 4.39 -12.44 -11.48
N THR A 247 3.24 -13.10 -11.40
CA THR A 247 2.79 -14.02 -12.45
C THR A 247 1.80 -13.28 -13.34
N VAL A 248 2.04 -13.29 -14.65
CA VAL A 248 1.21 -12.56 -15.63
C VAL A 248 0.82 -13.44 -16.81
N ALA A 249 -0.27 -13.06 -17.49
CA ALA A 249 -0.65 -13.61 -18.79
C ALA A 249 -0.64 -12.50 -19.85
N TYR A 250 0.47 -12.38 -20.59
CA TYR A 250 0.68 -11.27 -21.53
C TYR A 250 1.15 -11.77 -22.90
N ASP A 251 0.69 -11.16 -23.99
CA ASP A 251 0.93 -11.69 -25.35
C ASP A 251 2.28 -11.24 -25.96
N ASP A 252 2.83 -10.12 -25.51
CA ASP A 252 4.03 -9.50 -26.08
C ASP A 252 5.21 -9.55 -25.09
N ASP A 253 6.04 -10.58 -25.23
CA ASP A 253 7.22 -10.76 -24.39
C ASP A 253 8.28 -9.67 -24.58
N GLU A 254 8.41 -9.09 -25.78
CA GLU A 254 9.40 -8.02 -26.01
C GLU A 254 8.96 -6.72 -25.33
N ALA A 255 7.66 -6.41 -25.39
CA ALA A 255 7.11 -5.31 -24.60
C ALA A 255 7.26 -5.58 -23.11
N LEU A 256 7.00 -6.81 -22.64
CA LEU A 256 7.14 -7.17 -21.23
C LEU A 256 8.59 -7.03 -20.75
N GLU A 257 9.57 -7.40 -21.56
CA GLU A 257 11.00 -7.20 -21.28
C GLU A 257 11.34 -5.71 -21.12
N ARG A 258 10.90 -4.87 -22.06
CA ARG A 258 11.10 -3.40 -22.00
C ARG A 258 10.43 -2.76 -20.79
N LEU A 259 9.22 -3.20 -20.45
CA LEU A 259 8.47 -2.73 -19.29
C LEU A 259 9.17 -3.12 -17.99
N THR A 260 9.60 -4.38 -17.88
CA THR A 260 10.30 -4.92 -16.70
C THR A 260 11.58 -4.12 -16.43
N ALA A 261 12.38 -3.85 -17.45
CA ALA A 261 13.62 -3.08 -17.32
C ALA A 261 13.43 -1.65 -16.78
N ARG A 262 12.23 -1.06 -16.97
CA ARG A 262 11.88 0.31 -16.56
C ARG A 262 11.07 0.38 -15.27
N ALA A 263 10.63 -0.78 -14.75
CA ALA A 263 9.71 -0.87 -13.62
C ALA A 263 10.42 -0.95 -12.26
N VAL A 264 11.73 -0.71 -12.21
CA VAL A 264 12.54 -0.72 -10.98
C VAL A 264 13.03 0.69 -10.64
N SER A 265 13.26 0.95 -9.35
CA SER A 265 13.71 2.27 -8.86
C SER A 265 15.01 2.73 -9.51
N SER A 266 15.92 1.79 -9.82
CA SER A 266 17.20 2.06 -10.48
C SER A 266 17.09 2.57 -11.92
N ALA A 267 15.88 2.60 -12.50
CA ALA A 267 15.63 3.21 -13.80
C ALA A 267 15.39 4.73 -13.72
N SER A 268 15.15 5.29 -12.52
CA SER A 268 15.00 6.72 -12.31
C SER A 268 16.35 7.43 -12.33
N LYS A 269 16.35 8.70 -12.79
CA LYS A 269 17.54 9.56 -12.77
C LYS A 269 17.93 10.01 -11.37
N GLU A 270 17.01 9.93 -10.40
CA GLU A 270 17.23 10.34 -9.01
C GLU A 270 17.72 9.20 -8.11
N TYR A 271 17.81 7.97 -8.64
CA TYR A 271 18.25 6.80 -7.90
C TYR A 271 19.70 6.94 -7.38
N GLY A 272 19.97 6.38 -6.19
CA GLY A 272 21.32 6.30 -5.62
C GLY A 272 21.57 7.27 -4.45
N ARG A 273 20.51 7.91 -3.95
CA ARG A 273 20.56 8.78 -2.77
C ARG A 273 19.31 8.60 -1.90
N PRO A 274 19.39 8.78 -0.57
CA PRO A 274 18.25 8.61 0.32
C PRO A 274 17.06 9.48 -0.12
N PHE A 275 15.85 8.94 -0.03
CA PHE A 275 14.65 9.67 -0.46
C PHE A 275 14.47 10.99 0.27
N ILE A 276 14.94 11.10 1.51
CA ILE A 276 14.91 12.35 2.28
C ILE A 276 15.72 13.48 1.60
N GLU A 277 16.85 13.17 0.97
CA GLU A 277 17.66 14.16 0.25
C GLU A 277 16.90 14.65 -0.99
N ILE A 278 16.32 13.72 -1.76
CA ILE A 278 15.47 14.00 -2.93
C ILE A 278 14.29 14.87 -2.54
N PHE A 279 13.59 14.48 -1.47
CA PHE A 279 12.37 15.14 -1.04
C PHE A 279 12.63 16.56 -0.52
N LYS A 280 13.75 16.78 0.19
CA LYS A 280 14.18 18.12 0.62
C LYS A 280 14.53 19.02 -0.57
N GLU A 281 15.25 18.51 -1.57
CA GLU A 281 15.56 19.27 -2.79
C GLU A 281 14.31 19.61 -3.62
N ALA A 282 13.33 18.71 -3.64
CA ALA A 282 12.02 18.95 -4.22
C ALA A 282 11.15 19.94 -3.40
N GLY A 283 11.66 20.46 -2.27
CA GLY A 283 10.91 21.38 -1.41
C GLY A 283 9.73 20.71 -0.70
N LEU A 284 9.88 19.43 -0.34
CA LEU A 284 8.87 18.59 0.31
C LEU A 284 7.59 18.44 -0.51
N ASP A 285 7.73 18.44 -1.84
CA ASP A 285 6.64 18.33 -2.80
C ASP A 285 6.79 17.07 -3.66
N PHE A 286 5.94 16.07 -3.41
CA PHE A 286 5.93 14.81 -4.16
C PHE A 286 5.71 15.00 -5.67
N TYR A 287 5.07 16.10 -6.10
CA TYR A 287 4.85 16.36 -7.53
C TYR A 287 6.13 16.78 -8.27
N LYS A 288 7.17 17.18 -7.54
CA LYS A 288 8.47 17.56 -8.11
C LYS A 288 9.52 16.45 -8.08
N VAL A 289 9.20 15.32 -7.44
CA VAL A 289 10.03 14.11 -7.46
C VAL A 289 9.77 13.34 -8.74
N ASP A 290 10.81 12.76 -9.35
CA ASP A 290 10.68 11.90 -10.52
C ASP A 290 9.71 10.75 -10.22
N PRO A 291 8.55 10.68 -10.91
CA PRO A 291 7.58 9.62 -10.65
C PRO A 291 8.12 8.22 -10.97
N ASP A 292 9.19 8.12 -11.75
CA ASP A 292 9.85 6.85 -12.09
C ASP A 292 10.59 6.24 -10.88
N LEU A 293 10.88 7.04 -9.84
CA LEU A 293 11.55 6.60 -8.63
C LEU A 293 10.67 5.69 -7.76
N PHE A 294 9.35 5.88 -7.78
CA PHE A 294 8.38 5.11 -7.00
C PHE A 294 8.17 3.72 -7.63
N ALA A 295 9.16 2.86 -7.43
CA ALA A 295 9.27 1.52 -7.97
C ALA A 295 10.03 0.64 -6.95
N PRO A 296 9.82 -0.68 -6.93
CA PRO A 296 10.60 -1.59 -6.11
C PRO A 296 12.07 -1.65 -6.58
N ALA A 297 12.97 -2.05 -5.68
CA ALA A 297 14.39 -2.24 -5.99
C ALA A 297 14.62 -3.36 -7.02
N SER A 298 13.83 -4.44 -6.96
CA SER A 298 13.93 -5.58 -7.88
C SER A 298 12.56 -6.16 -8.25
N ILE A 299 12.45 -6.60 -9.51
CA ILE A 299 11.27 -7.24 -10.08
C ILE A 299 11.66 -8.55 -10.76
N VAL A 300 10.83 -9.56 -10.54
CA VAL A 300 10.75 -10.79 -11.35
C VAL A 300 9.33 -10.89 -11.92
N ILE A 301 9.20 -11.11 -13.24
CA ILE A 301 7.91 -11.36 -13.90
C ILE A 301 7.96 -12.69 -14.62
N ASN A 302 7.06 -13.61 -14.29
CA ASN A 302 6.85 -14.85 -15.03
C ASN A 302 5.62 -14.72 -15.95
N ASN A 303 5.81 -14.94 -17.26
CA ASN A 303 4.71 -14.96 -18.22
C ASN A 303 4.22 -16.39 -18.46
N VAL A 304 3.02 -16.71 -17.98
CA VAL A 304 2.46 -18.07 -18.10
C VAL A 304 2.10 -18.45 -19.54
N LYS A 305 1.96 -17.47 -20.44
CA LYS A 305 1.63 -17.74 -21.85
C LYS A 305 2.81 -18.32 -22.62
N THR A 306 4.04 -17.91 -22.29
CA THR A 306 5.26 -18.28 -23.02
C THR A 306 6.27 -19.07 -22.18
N GLY A 307 6.09 -19.07 -20.85
CA GLY A 307 7.00 -19.70 -19.90
C GLY A 307 8.28 -18.89 -19.62
N ARG A 308 8.43 -17.71 -20.24
CA ARG A 308 9.60 -16.84 -20.04
C ARG A 308 9.50 -16.08 -18.71
N THR A 309 10.67 -15.82 -18.14
CA THR A 309 10.82 -15.02 -16.93
C THR A 309 11.73 -13.84 -17.22
N PHE A 310 11.31 -12.66 -16.77
CA PHE A 310 12.00 -11.39 -16.94
C PHE A 310 12.41 -10.85 -15.58
N THR A 311 13.61 -10.29 -15.48
CA THR A 311 14.14 -9.76 -14.22
C THR A 311 14.78 -8.40 -14.42
N ALA A 312 14.62 -7.50 -13.47
CA ALA A 312 15.30 -6.22 -13.46
C ALA A 312 15.59 -5.73 -12.04
N GLY A 313 16.56 -4.82 -11.93
CA GLY A 313 16.95 -4.19 -10.67
C GLY A 313 17.61 -5.14 -9.68
N ALA A 314 17.96 -4.60 -8.52
CA ALA A 314 18.57 -5.33 -7.42
C ALA A 314 18.30 -4.60 -6.10
N VAL A 315 18.19 -5.35 -5.01
CA VAL A 315 18.22 -4.80 -3.66
C VAL A 315 19.57 -4.11 -3.43
N ASN A 316 19.55 -2.95 -2.78
CA ASN A 316 20.71 -2.11 -2.51
C ASN A 316 20.90 -1.90 -0.99
N PRO A 317 21.57 -2.83 -0.29
CA PRO A 317 21.78 -2.74 1.15
C PRO A 317 22.60 -1.53 1.59
N GLN A 318 23.52 -1.05 0.75
CA GLN A 318 24.34 0.12 1.07
C GLN A 318 23.47 1.38 1.16
N MET A 319 22.47 1.51 0.28
CA MET A 319 21.52 2.61 0.36
C MET A 319 20.59 2.51 1.58
N LEU A 320 20.18 1.29 1.97
CA LEU A 320 19.42 1.10 3.21
C LEU A 320 20.23 1.53 4.43
N LYS A 321 21.53 1.18 4.50
CA LYS A 321 22.44 1.65 5.55
C LYS A 321 22.59 3.17 5.55
N LYS A 322 22.85 3.77 4.39
CA LYS A 322 22.96 5.23 4.24
C LYS A 322 21.70 5.95 4.72
N SER A 323 20.50 5.41 4.42
CA SER A 323 19.20 5.97 4.85
C SER A 323 19.05 6.08 6.38
N ILE A 324 19.77 5.24 7.13
CA ILE A 324 19.77 5.25 8.60
C ILE A 324 21.08 5.78 9.20
N GLY A 325 21.98 6.32 8.38
CA GLY A 325 23.26 6.88 8.82
C GLY A 325 24.35 5.86 9.15
N LEU A 326 24.28 4.66 8.58
CA LEU A 326 25.31 3.61 8.65
C LEU A 326 26.09 3.46 7.34
#